data_AF-A0A7S3BE33-F1
#
_entry.id   AF-A0A7S3BE33-F1
#
_cell.length_a   1.000
_cell.length_b   1.000
_cell.length_c   1.000
_cell.angle_alpha   90.00
_cell.angle_beta   90.00
_cell.angle_gamma   90.00
#
_symmetry.space_group_name_H-M   'P 1'
#
loop_
_entity.id
_entity.type
_entity.pdbx_description
1 polymer ?
#
loop_
_entity_poly.entity_id
_entity_poly.type
_entity_poly.pdbx_seq_one_letter_code
_entity_poly.pdbx_strand_id
1 'polypeptide(L)'
;FAHAVLCGAAGFLLCASGDSTLHALYGGWREAGARVSPDHAVAVYALGALGAALLGACVACVLGLLGDTLTATLQHVQAKATRTYAELEEERLAAEQEAEAADDKAEDFSSDEEENPEIYNPMKLPLGWDGRPIPFWLYKLHGLNREFKCEVCGDYSYYGPRAYERHFSEWRHRDALSRFGIKYSQAYFGVTTIAEAQQLHAALQSRSKEGWDAENMEQLEDRDGNVYSKKVYADLVRQGIIQT
;
A
#
# COMPACT_ATOMS: atom_id res chain seq x y z
N PHE A 1 -68.22 9.01 19.05
CA PHE A 1 -67.96 7.63 19.51
C PHE A 1 -66.55 7.28 19.05
N ALA A 2 -65.54 7.74 19.81
CA ALA A 2 -64.86 7.00 20.88
C ALA A 2 -63.89 5.95 20.30
N HIS A 3 -62.62 5.84 20.66
CA HIS A 3 -61.79 6.51 21.67
C HIS A 3 -60.30 6.24 21.36
N ALA A 4 -59.42 7.13 21.87
CA ALA A 4 -57.96 7.08 22.13
C ALA A 4 -57.29 5.69 22.31
N VAL A 5 -55.96 5.49 22.19
CA VAL A 5 -54.86 5.90 23.12
C VAL A 5 -53.50 5.76 22.37
N LEU A 6 -52.56 6.71 22.34
CA LEU A 6 -51.52 7.12 23.32
C LEU A 6 -50.82 8.37 22.70
N CYS A 7 -50.75 9.61 23.21
CA CYS A 7 -50.27 10.15 24.50
C CYS A 7 -48.93 9.52 24.91
N GLY A 8 -47.78 10.18 25.05
CA GLY A 8 -47.38 11.58 25.14
C GLY A 8 -45.94 11.59 25.71
N ALA A 9 -45.34 12.78 25.83
CA ALA A 9 -44.02 13.08 26.41
C ALA A 9 -42.80 12.74 25.52
N ALA A 10 -41.83 13.62 25.28
CA ALA A 10 -41.33 14.67 26.16
C ALA A 10 -40.87 15.91 25.37
N GLY A 11 -41.46 17.06 25.71
CA GLY A 11 -40.85 18.37 25.57
C GLY A 11 -40.41 18.85 26.95
N PHE A 12 -39.27 19.55 26.99
CA PHE A 12 -38.85 20.52 28.02
C PHE A 12 -38.76 20.03 29.48
N LEU A 13 -37.55 19.68 29.96
CA LEU A 13 -36.77 20.41 31.00
C LEU A 13 -35.56 19.60 31.52
N LEU A 14 -34.41 20.29 31.60
CA LEU A 14 -33.29 20.15 32.56
C LEU A 14 -32.39 18.91 32.56
N CYS A 15 -31.16 19.10 32.05
CA CYS A 15 -29.93 19.10 32.85
C CYS A 15 -28.89 19.87 32.01
N ALA A 16 -28.31 21.01 32.43
CA ALA A 16 -27.59 21.23 33.67
C ALA A 16 -26.62 20.08 34.00
N SER A 17 -25.86 19.63 33.01
CA SER A 17 -24.66 18.82 33.24
C SER A 17 -23.68 19.15 32.14
N GLY A 18 -22.54 19.73 32.51
CA GLY A 18 -21.46 19.95 31.57
C GLY A 18 -20.99 18.60 31.06
N ASP A 19 -21.30 18.28 29.81
CA ASP A 19 -20.63 17.22 29.08
C ASP A 19 -20.25 17.71 27.69
N SER A 20 -18.96 17.95 27.58
CA SER A 20 -18.20 18.41 26.46
C SER A 20 -18.03 17.32 25.41
N THR A 21 -19.03 17.04 24.57
CA THR A 21 -18.88 16.02 23.50
C THR A 21 -19.56 16.31 22.15
N LEU A 22 -20.17 17.48 21.93
CA LEU A 22 -20.61 17.93 20.59
C LEU A 22 -19.75 19.08 20.02
N HIS A 23 -18.46 19.11 20.37
CA HIS A 23 -17.52 20.15 19.93
C HIS A 23 -16.62 19.71 18.75
N ALA A 24 -16.88 18.55 18.12
CA ALA A 24 -15.87 17.83 17.34
C ALA A 24 -15.96 17.97 15.80
N LEU A 25 -16.85 18.80 15.23
CA LEU A 25 -16.90 18.99 13.77
C LEU A 25 -16.65 20.42 13.27
N TYR A 26 -16.45 21.39 14.18
CA TYR A 26 -15.94 22.72 13.84
C TYR A 26 -14.90 23.13 14.89
N GLY A 27 -13.79 22.39 14.94
CA GLY A 27 -12.66 22.69 15.79
C GLY A 27 -11.83 23.84 15.21
N GLY A 28 -11.99 25.05 15.72
CA GLY A 28 -11.14 26.17 15.31
C GLY A 28 -11.37 27.52 15.97
N TRP A 29 -12.10 27.62 17.09
CA TRP A 29 -12.22 28.88 17.83
C TRP A 29 -12.35 28.62 19.33
N ARG A 30 -11.23 28.27 19.98
CA ARG A 30 -11.16 28.28 21.45
C ARG A 30 -9.83 28.86 21.87
N GLU A 31 -9.68 30.17 21.72
CA GLU A 31 -8.66 30.97 22.40
C GLU A 31 -9.00 32.48 22.36
N ALA A 32 -10.24 32.82 22.73
CA ALA A 32 -10.57 34.18 23.17
C ALA A 32 -11.85 34.11 24.01
N GLY A 33 -11.77 34.54 25.27
CA GLY A 33 -12.88 34.54 26.21
C GLY A 33 -13.99 35.55 25.87
N ALA A 34 -14.67 35.38 24.74
CA ALA A 34 -15.87 36.12 24.39
C ALA A 34 -17.10 35.25 24.69
N ARG A 35 -17.90 35.65 25.69
CA ARG A 35 -19.24 35.09 25.88
C ARG A 35 -20.09 35.48 24.68
N VAL A 36 -20.26 34.57 23.73
CA VAL A 36 -21.24 34.74 22.65
C VAL A 36 -22.62 34.77 23.31
N SER A 37 -23.37 35.86 23.15
CA SER A 37 -24.72 35.98 23.72
C SER A 37 -25.62 34.86 23.15
N PRO A 38 -26.58 34.34 23.94
CA PRO A 38 -27.50 33.30 23.48
C PRO A 38 -28.23 33.69 22.18
N ASP A 39 -28.46 34.99 21.97
CA ASP A 39 -29.09 35.54 20.76
C ASP A 39 -28.25 35.33 19.49
N HIS A 40 -26.93 35.40 19.58
CA HIS A 40 -26.03 35.12 18.45
C HIS A 40 -25.98 33.64 18.09
N ALA A 41 -26.02 32.74 19.08
CA ALA A 41 -26.09 31.31 18.81
C ALA A 41 -27.41 30.94 18.12
N VAL A 42 -28.54 31.47 18.60
CA VAL A 42 -29.86 31.27 17.98
C VAL A 42 -29.89 31.83 16.54
N ALA A 43 -29.25 32.97 16.29
CA ALA A 43 -29.14 33.54 14.94
C ALA A 43 -28.31 32.68 13.98
N VAL A 44 -27.19 32.10 14.43
CA VAL A 44 -26.36 31.19 13.63
C VAL A 44 -27.12 29.90 13.30
N TYR A 45 -27.83 29.32 14.27
CA TYR A 45 -28.68 28.14 14.03
C TYR A 45 -29.85 28.45 13.09
N ALA A 46 -30.47 29.63 13.20
CA ALA A 46 -31.55 30.06 12.31
C ALA A 46 -31.07 30.28 10.87
N LEU A 47 -29.88 30.86 10.68
CA LEU A 47 -29.25 31.01 9.37
C LEU A 47 -28.86 29.66 8.75
N GLY A 48 -28.35 28.72 9.57
CA GLY A 48 -28.09 27.35 9.13
C GLY A 48 -29.36 26.60 8.73
N ALA A 49 -30.45 26.76 9.50
CA ALA A 49 -31.75 26.19 9.17
C ALA A 49 -32.34 26.77 7.88
N LEU A 50 -32.18 28.08 7.65
CA LEU A 50 -32.59 28.75 6.42
C LEU A 50 -31.78 28.26 5.21
N GLY A 51 -30.47 28.06 5.38
CA GLY A 51 -29.60 27.47 4.36
C GLY A 51 -29.98 26.04 4.00
N ALA A 52 -30.28 25.20 5.00
CA ALA A 52 -30.76 23.84 4.78
C ALA A 52 -32.12 23.81 4.07
N ALA A 53 -33.03 24.72 4.42
CA ALA A 53 -34.34 24.84 3.77
C ALA A 53 -34.20 25.26 2.29
N LEU A 54 -33.31 26.21 1.98
CA LEU A 54 -33.01 26.62 0.62
C LEU A 54 -32.42 25.47 -0.21
N LEU A 55 -31.43 24.75 0.33
CA LEU A 55 -30.86 23.57 -0.32
C LEU A 55 -31.92 22.49 -0.56
N GLY A 56 -32.79 22.22 0.43
CA GLY A 56 -33.90 21.28 0.29
C GLY A 56 -34.87 21.68 -0.83
N ALA A 57 -35.18 22.97 -0.95
CA ALA A 57 -36.01 23.48 -2.04
C ALA A 57 -35.32 23.35 -3.42
N CYS A 58 -34.03 23.68 -3.51
CA CYS A 58 -33.25 23.51 -4.74
C CYS A 58 -33.21 22.04 -5.19
N VAL A 59 -32.95 21.12 -4.24
CA VAL A 59 -32.95 19.68 -4.52
C VAL A 59 -34.33 19.22 -4.98
N ALA A 60 -35.42 19.65 -4.33
CA ALA A 60 -36.77 19.32 -4.76
C ALA A 60 -37.08 19.81 -6.19
N CYS A 61 -36.65 21.02 -6.55
CA CYS A 61 -36.81 21.55 -7.91
C CYS A 61 -36.01 20.74 -8.95
N VAL A 62 -34.75 20.42 -8.65
CA VAL A 62 -33.89 19.63 -9.55
C VAL A 62 -34.43 18.21 -9.72
N LEU A 63 -34.90 17.57 -8.64
CA LEU A 63 -35.54 16.26 -8.70
C LEU A 63 -36.86 16.28 -9.49
N GLY A 64 -37.61 17.39 -9.43
CA GLY A 64 -38.79 17.60 -10.26
C GLY A 64 -38.45 17.66 -11.76
N LEU A 65 -37.36 18.33 -12.13
CA LEU A 65 -36.87 18.39 -13.51
C LEU A 65 -36.31 17.05 -14.01
N LEU A 66 -35.70 16.28 -13.10
CA LEU A 66 -35.08 14.98 -13.38
C LEU A 66 -36.01 13.79 -13.14
N GLY A 67 -37.32 14.00 -12.98
CA GLY A 67 -38.27 12.96 -12.60
C GLY A 67 -38.22 11.70 -13.48
N ASP A 68 -38.08 11.87 -14.79
CA ASP A 68 -37.98 10.76 -15.74
C ASP A 68 -36.69 9.94 -15.53
N THR A 69 -35.56 10.61 -15.28
CA THR A 69 -34.29 9.93 -14.97
C THR A 69 -34.33 9.24 -13.62
N LEU A 70 -35.04 9.82 -12.63
CA LEU A 70 -35.21 9.23 -11.32
C LEU A 70 -36.06 7.95 -11.39
N THR A 71 -37.15 7.97 -12.14
CA THR A 71 -37.97 6.76 -12.35
C THR A 71 -37.21 5.68 -13.13
N ALA A 72 -36.43 6.05 -14.16
CA ALA A 72 -35.60 5.13 -14.90
C ALA A 72 -34.50 4.48 -14.04
N THR A 73 -33.79 5.26 -13.21
CA THR A 73 -32.76 4.73 -12.30
C THR A 73 -33.35 3.84 -11.21
N LEU A 74 -34.53 4.19 -10.68
CA LEU A 74 -35.26 3.36 -9.73
C LEU A 74 -35.62 2.00 -10.36
N GLN A 75 -36.22 2.00 -11.56
CA GLN A 75 -36.55 0.78 -12.29
C GLN A 75 -35.30 -0.06 -12.59
N HIS A 76 -34.19 0.58 -12.94
CA HIS A 76 -32.92 -0.08 -13.17
C HIS A 76 -32.39 -0.77 -11.90
N VAL A 77 -32.40 -0.08 -10.76
CA VAL A 77 -31.98 -0.65 -9.47
C VAL A 77 -32.87 -1.83 -9.06
N GLN A 78 -34.19 -1.70 -9.23
CA GLN A 78 -35.13 -2.79 -8.95
C GLN A 78 -34.89 -4.00 -9.86
N ALA A 79 -34.69 -3.78 -11.17
CA ALA A 79 -34.36 -4.84 -12.10
C ALA A 79 -33.03 -5.53 -11.74
N LYS A 80 -32.01 -4.74 -11.39
CA LYS A 80 -30.68 -5.22 -10.99
C LYS A 80 -30.73 -6.04 -9.69
N ALA A 81 -31.59 -5.69 -8.75
CA ALA A 81 -31.80 -6.44 -7.51
C ALA A 81 -32.39 -7.85 -7.75
N THR A 82 -33.03 -8.10 -8.89
CA THR A 82 -33.60 -9.41 -9.24
C THR A 82 -32.67 -10.30 -10.09
N ARG A 83 -31.51 -9.79 -10.50
CA ARG A 83 -30.57 -10.51 -11.38
C ARG A 83 -29.76 -11.56 -10.62
N THR A 84 -29.39 -12.61 -11.34
CA THR A 84 -28.47 -13.64 -10.85
C THR A 84 -27.02 -13.15 -10.92
N TYR A 85 -26.11 -13.83 -10.19
CA TYR A 85 -24.70 -13.45 -10.15
C TYR A 85 -24.02 -13.48 -11.54
N ALA A 86 -24.37 -14.46 -12.39
CA ALA A 86 -23.82 -14.57 -13.73
C ALA A 86 -24.24 -13.39 -14.64
N GLU A 87 -25.50 -12.97 -14.56
CA GLU A 87 -26.02 -11.83 -15.35
C GLU A 87 -25.41 -10.50 -14.89
N LEU A 88 -25.11 -10.35 -13.60
CA LEU A 88 -24.41 -9.18 -13.05
C LEU A 88 -22.94 -9.13 -13.48
N GLU A 89 -22.30 -10.29 -13.63
CA GLU A 89 -20.93 -10.43 -14.11
C GLU A 89 -20.83 -9.99 -15.57
N GLU A 90 -21.74 -10.48 -16.42
CA GLU A 90 -21.81 -10.12 -17.84
C GLU A 90 -22.07 -8.61 -18.04
N GLU A 91 -22.95 -8.00 -17.25
CA GLU A 91 -23.20 -6.54 -17.29
C GLU A 91 -21.93 -5.74 -16.95
N ARG A 92 -21.13 -6.21 -15.99
CA ARG A 92 -19.89 -5.54 -15.60
C ARG A 92 -18.82 -5.65 -16.68
N LEU A 93 -18.64 -6.84 -17.25
CA LEU A 93 -17.70 -7.06 -18.35
C LEU A 93 -18.09 -6.24 -19.59
N ALA A 94 -19.39 -6.12 -19.89
CA ALA A 94 -19.86 -5.26 -20.97
C ALA A 94 -19.56 -3.77 -20.71
N ALA A 95 -19.75 -3.30 -19.47
CA ALA A 95 -19.41 -1.91 -19.10
C ALA A 95 -17.90 -1.63 -19.13
N GLU A 96 -17.07 -2.61 -18.76
CA GLU A 96 -15.61 -2.52 -18.90
C GLU A 96 -15.20 -2.44 -20.38
N GLN A 97 -15.79 -3.27 -21.25
CA GLN A 97 -15.53 -3.22 -22.70
C GLN A 97 -16.00 -1.92 -23.35
N GLU A 98 -17.13 -1.36 -22.91
CA GLU A 98 -17.62 -0.06 -23.42
C GLU A 98 -16.73 1.11 -22.95
N ALA A 99 -16.17 1.02 -21.74
CA ALA A 99 -15.18 1.98 -21.25
C ALA A 99 -13.84 1.87 -22.01
N GLU A 100 -13.36 0.66 -22.29
CA GLU A 100 -12.17 0.41 -23.12
C GLU A 100 -12.36 0.92 -24.55
N ALA A 101 -13.51 0.64 -25.17
CA ALA A 101 -13.83 1.12 -26.52
C ALA A 101 -13.96 2.65 -26.62
N ALA A 102 -14.33 3.33 -25.52
CA ALA A 102 -14.35 4.79 -25.44
C ALA A 102 -12.93 5.39 -25.34
N ASP A 103 -11.97 4.66 -24.75
CA ASP A 103 -10.55 5.04 -24.68
C ASP A 103 -9.87 4.84 -26.05
N ASP A 104 -10.14 3.71 -26.73
CA ASP A 104 -9.61 3.42 -28.07
C ASP A 104 -10.06 4.44 -29.14
N LYS A 105 -11.29 4.95 -29.03
CA LYS A 105 -11.80 6.00 -29.94
C LYS A 105 -11.17 7.37 -29.73
N ALA A 106 -10.45 7.59 -28.63
CA ALA A 106 -9.66 8.81 -28.44
C ALA A 106 -8.29 8.74 -29.11
N GLU A 107 -7.80 7.54 -29.47
CA GLU A 107 -6.48 7.34 -30.08
C GLU A 107 -6.47 7.38 -31.63
N ASP A 108 -7.61 7.17 -32.31
CA ASP A 108 -7.71 7.12 -33.79
C ASP A 108 -7.65 8.49 -34.50
N PHE A 109 -7.44 9.59 -33.77
CA PHE A 109 -7.16 10.93 -34.36
C PHE A 109 -5.68 11.31 -34.35
N SER A 110 -4.77 10.39 -34.01
CA SER A 110 -3.33 10.66 -33.88
C SER A 110 -2.48 9.69 -34.69
N SER A 111 -2.77 9.54 -35.98
CA SER A 111 -1.86 8.88 -36.93
C SER A 111 -1.39 9.88 -37.98
N ASP A 112 -0.40 10.70 -37.60
CA ASP A 112 0.59 11.24 -38.53
C ASP A 112 1.92 11.46 -37.77
N GLU A 113 2.97 10.84 -38.32
CA GLU A 113 4.42 10.99 -38.14
C GLU A 113 5.05 11.72 -36.93
N GLU A 114 5.96 10.99 -36.26
CA GLU A 114 7.22 11.47 -35.67
C GLU A 114 7.21 12.70 -34.74
N GLU A 115 6.62 12.57 -33.55
CA GLU A 115 7.22 13.10 -32.33
C GLU A 115 6.51 12.42 -31.16
N ASN A 116 7.21 11.60 -30.38
CA ASN A 116 6.70 11.22 -29.06
C ASN A 116 6.40 12.54 -28.35
N PRO A 117 5.13 12.90 -28.06
CA PRO A 117 4.84 14.18 -27.46
C PRO A 117 5.60 14.18 -26.15
N GLU A 118 6.66 14.97 -26.07
CA GLU A 118 7.36 15.22 -24.82
C GLU A 118 6.29 15.72 -23.88
N ILE A 119 5.74 14.82 -23.04
CA ILE A 119 4.74 15.15 -22.04
C ILE A 119 5.37 16.28 -21.25
N TYR A 120 4.92 17.51 -21.53
CA TYR A 120 5.54 18.71 -21.02
C TYR A 120 5.46 18.63 -19.51
N ASN A 121 6.60 18.29 -18.90
CA ASN A 121 6.76 18.12 -17.48
C ASN A 121 7.52 19.35 -16.98
N PRO A 122 6.82 20.49 -16.81
CA PRO A 122 7.44 21.78 -16.50
C PRO A 122 8.27 21.74 -15.21
N MET A 123 8.07 20.74 -14.35
CA MET A 123 8.83 20.55 -13.11
C MET A 123 9.75 19.31 -13.11
N LYS A 124 9.89 18.58 -14.24
CA LYS A 124 10.71 17.36 -14.36
C LYS A 124 10.52 16.37 -13.20
N LEU A 125 9.29 16.22 -12.70
CA LEU A 125 8.98 15.22 -11.68
C LEU A 125 9.08 13.81 -12.29
N PRO A 126 9.62 12.82 -11.57
CA PRO A 126 9.69 11.44 -12.08
C PRO A 126 8.30 10.93 -12.44
N LEU A 127 8.17 10.36 -13.65
CA LEU A 127 6.91 9.83 -14.15
C LEU A 127 6.51 8.60 -13.32
N GLY A 128 5.22 8.47 -13.07
CA GLY A 128 4.66 7.28 -12.46
C GLY A 128 4.68 6.09 -13.42
N TRP A 129 4.17 4.96 -12.94
CA TRP A 129 3.96 3.76 -13.74
C TRP A 129 2.86 3.92 -14.80
N ASP A 130 2.00 4.94 -14.66
CA ASP A 130 0.93 5.32 -15.60
C ASP A 130 1.36 6.34 -16.68
N GLY A 131 2.65 6.70 -16.76
CA GLY A 131 3.15 7.71 -17.70
C GLY A 131 2.71 9.16 -17.42
N ARG A 132 1.78 9.39 -16.49
CA ARG A 132 1.35 10.72 -16.04
C ARG A 132 2.29 11.28 -14.95
N PRO A 133 2.51 12.61 -14.91
CA PRO A 133 3.33 13.23 -13.87
C PRO A 133 2.67 13.05 -12.48
N ILE A 134 3.45 12.53 -11.52
CA ILE A 134 2.97 12.30 -10.15
C ILE A 134 2.65 13.64 -9.47
N PRO A 135 1.51 13.78 -8.76
CA PRO A 135 1.24 14.98 -7.97
C PRO A 135 2.34 15.30 -6.95
N PHE A 136 2.72 16.57 -6.83
CA PHE A 136 3.88 17.00 -6.03
C PHE A 136 3.79 16.63 -4.54
N TRP A 137 2.59 16.63 -3.96
CA TRP A 137 2.37 16.22 -2.57
C TRP A 137 2.65 14.73 -2.36
N LEU A 138 2.32 13.88 -3.34
CA LEU A 138 2.55 12.44 -3.31
C LEU A 138 4.06 12.14 -3.39
N TYR A 139 4.77 12.87 -4.26
CA TYR A 139 6.23 12.83 -4.38
C TYR A 139 6.93 13.16 -3.03
N LYS A 140 6.45 14.20 -2.34
CA LYS A 140 6.99 14.62 -1.03
C LYS A 140 6.61 13.66 0.11
N LEU A 141 5.39 13.12 0.09
CA LEU A 141 4.89 12.18 1.10
C LEU A 141 5.64 10.85 1.06
N HIS A 142 5.83 10.28 -0.14
CA HIS A 142 6.54 9.01 -0.30
C HIS A 142 8.07 9.16 -0.31
N GLY A 143 8.59 10.38 -0.24
CA GLY A 143 10.02 10.65 -0.13
C GLY A 143 10.81 10.29 -1.38
N LEU A 144 10.21 10.36 -2.57
CA LEU A 144 10.87 10.09 -3.86
C LEU A 144 11.99 11.12 -4.17
N ASN A 145 12.08 12.22 -3.42
CA ASN A 145 13.12 13.23 -3.52
C ASN A 145 14.41 12.91 -2.79
N ARG A 146 14.43 11.83 -1.99
CA ARG A 146 15.62 11.42 -1.25
C ARG A 146 16.46 10.51 -2.12
N GLU A 147 17.70 10.90 -2.34
CA GLU A 147 18.69 10.10 -3.04
C GLU A 147 19.37 9.13 -2.07
N PHE A 148 19.43 7.86 -2.45
CA PHE A 148 20.14 6.81 -1.73
C PHE A 148 21.17 6.17 -2.67
N LYS A 149 22.42 6.09 -2.26
CA LYS A 149 23.51 5.50 -3.06
C LYS A 149 23.86 4.12 -2.53
N CYS A 150 24.10 3.18 -3.44
CA CYS A 150 24.58 1.84 -3.11
C CYS A 150 25.95 1.61 -3.76
N GLU A 151 26.99 1.44 -2.93
CA GLU A 151 28.38 1.27 -3.41
C GLU A 151 28.56 -0.09 -4.08
N VAL A 152 27.90 -1.14 -3.58
CA VAL A 152 27.93 -2.49 -4.18
C VAL A 152 27.46 -2.43 -5.64
N CYS A 153 26.47 -1.59 -5.97
CA CYS A 153 25.96 -1.40 -7.32
C CYS A 153 26.79 -0.42 -8.19
N GLY A 154 27.97 0.01 -7.74
CA GLY A 154 28.80 1.01 -8.43
C GLY A 154 28.31 2.44 -8.23
N ASP A 155 28.01 2.81 -6.99
CA ASP A 155 27.50 4.13 -6.58
C ASP A 155 26.23 4.57 -7.30
N TYR A 156 25.40 3.61 -7.71
CA TYR A 156 24.14 3.89 -8.37
C TYR A 156 23.16 4.57 -7.40
N SER A 157 22.62 5.71 -7.84
CA SER A 157 21.64 6.51 -7.10
C SER A 157 20.22 5.99 -7.33
N TYR A 158 19.57 5.58 -6.25
CA TYR A 158 18.15 5.24 -6.19
C TYR A 158 17.36 6.38 -5.55
N TYR A 159 16.17 6.64 -6.08
CA TYR A 159 15.29 7.70 -5.59
C TYR A 159 14.14 7.11 -4.78
N GLY A 160 14.09 7.46 -3.51
CA GLY A 160 13.05 7.06 -2.57
C GLY A 160 13.32 5.73 -1.83
N PRO A 161 12.80 5.57 -0.60
CA PRO A 161 13.08 4.40 0.24
C PRO A 161 12.60 3.08 -0.37
N ARG A 162 11.42 3.08 -1.00
CA ARG A 162 10.82 1.85 -1.55
C ARG A 162 11.60 1.29 -2.75
N ALA A 163 12.08 2.17 -3.63
CA ALA A 163 12.93 1.76 -4.75
C ALA A 163 14.28 1.24 -4.23
N TYR A 164 14.81 1.89 -3.20
CA TYR A 164 16.01 1.45 -2.53
C TYR A 164 15.82 0.08 -1.83
N GLU A 165 14.76 -0.17 -1.08
CA GLU A 165 14.58 -1.50 -0.47
C GLU A 165 14.39 -2.60 -1.53
N ARG A 166 13.72 -2.29 -2.64
CA ARG A 166 13.53 -3.26 -3.73
C ARG A 166 14.85 -3.62 -4.41
N HIS A 167 15.78 -2.68 -4.55
CA HIS A 167 17.02 -2.90 -5.32
C HIS A 167 17.88 -4.05 -4.78
N PHE A 168 17.83 -4.35 -3.49
CA PHE A 168 18.57 -5.49 -2.90
C PHE A 168 18.14 -6.84 -3.48
N SER A 169 16.90 -6.94 -3.97
CA SER A 169 16.36 -8.12 -4.62
C SER A 169 16.48 -8.10 -6.15
N GLU A 170 16.84 -6.96 -6.75
CA GLU A 170 16.95 -6.81 -8.19
C GLU A 170 18.21 -7.50 -8.72
N TRP A 171 18.17 -7.90 -10.00
CA TRP A 171 19.28 -8.61 -10.65
C TRP A 171 20.60 -7.85 -10.57
N ARG A 172 20.60 -6.51 -10.68
CA ARG A 172 21.82 -5.69 -10.64
C ARG A 172 22.59 -5.86 -9.33
N HIS A 173 21.90 -5.84 -8.20
CA HIS A 173 22.55 -6.00 -6.90
C HIS A 173 23.02 -7.44 -6.67
N ARG A 174 22.23 -8.43 -7.13
CA ARG A 174 22.61 -9.85 -7.09
C ARG A 174 23.84 -10.14 -7.94
N ASP A 175 23.91 -9.57 -9.15
CA ASP A 175 25.04 -9.70 -10.06
C ASP A 175 26.27 -8.99 -9.48
N ALA A 176 26.10 -7.80 -8.90
CA ALA A 176 27.18 -7.11 -8.21
C ALA A 176 27.78 -7.95 -7.08
N LEU A 177 26.96 -8.53 -6.20
CA LEU A 177 27.42 -9.46 -5.15
C LEU A 177 28.14 -10.69 -5.75
N SER A 178 27.62 -11.23 -6.84
CA SER A 178 28.23 -12.36 -7.56
C SER A 178 29.64 -12.04 -8.08
N ARG A 179 29.87 -10.81 -8.57
CA ARG A 179 31.21 -10.33 -9.02
C ARG A 179 32.20 -10.25 -7.86
N PHE A 180 31.74 -10.00 -6.64
CA PHE A 180 32.57 -10.05 -5.42
C PHE A 180 32.74 -11.49 -4.87
N GLY A 181 32.23 -12.51 -5.56
CA GLY A 181 32.31 -13.91 -5.13
C GLY A 181 31.31 -14.29 -4.03
N ILE A 182 30.33 -13.44 -3.75
CA ILE A 182 29.31 -13.65 -2.73
C ILE A 182 28.04 -14.15 -3.42
N LYS A 183 27.55 -15.33 -3.03
CA LYS A 183 26.24 -15.83 -3.51
C LYS A 183 25.11 -15.06 -2.82
N TYR A 184 24.12 -14.63 -3.60
CA TYR A 184 22.95 -13.95 -3.06
C TYR A 184 22.22 -14.81 -2.02
N SER A 185 21.86 -14.17 -0.91
CA SER A 185 21.08 -14.69 0.20
C SER A 185 20.34 -13.53 0.84
N GLN A 186 19.20 -13.80 1.48
CA GLN A 186 18.45 -12.80 2.24
C GLN A 186 19.27 -12.21 3.41
N ALA A 187 20.33 -12.91 3.86
CA ALA A 187 21.24 -12.41 4.87
C ALA A 187 21.98 -11.12 4.46
N TYR A 188 22.12 -10.86 3.15
CA TYR A 188 22.79 -9.67 2.63
C TYR A 188 21.82 -8.50 2.39
N PHE A 189 20.55 -8.62 2.81
CA PHE A 189 19.59 -7.52 2.66
C PHE A 189 20.01 -6.33 3.53
N GLY A 190 20.10 -5.14 2.91
CA GLY A 190 20.52 -3.92 3.59
C GLY A 190 22.03 -3.65 3.55
N VAL A 191 22.83 -4.50 2.90
CA VAL A 191 24.27 -4.28 2.74
C VAL A 191 24.52 -3.31 1.58
N THR A 192 25.16 -2.18 1.87
CA THR A 192 25.34 -1.08 0.90
C THR A 192 26.80 -0.86 0.53
N THR A 193 27.70 -1.07 1.48
CA THR A 193 29.15 -0.92 1.30
C THR A 193 29.81 -2.26 0.96
N ILE A 194 30.89 -2.19 0.18
CA ILE A 194 31.64 -3.39 -0.23
C ILE A 194 32.36 -4.01 0.98
N ALA A 195 32.87 -3.17 1.88
CA ALA A 195 33.57 -3.61 3.08
C ALA A 195 32.65 -4.40 4.03
N GLU A 196 31.43 -3.92 4.27
CA GLU A 196 30.44 -4.63 5.09
C GLU A 196 30.05 -5.96 4.46
N ALA A 197 29.89 -6.01 3.13
CA ALA A 197 29.56 -7.24 2.41
C ALA A 197 30.62 -8.34 2.64
N GLN A 198 31.90 -7.97 2.55
CA GLN A 198 33.00 -8.91 2.76
C GLN A 198 33.13 -9.35 4.21
N GLN A 199 32.95 -8.44 5.17
CA GLN A 199 32.97 -8.75 6.60
C GLN A 199 31.84 -9.70 6.98
N LEU A 200 30.61 -9.42 6.51
CA LEU A 200 29.46 -10.28 6.75
C LEU A 200 29.64 -11.65 6.11
N HIS A 201 30.16 -11.70 4.88
CA HIS A 201 30.47 -12.96 4.22
C HIS A 201 31.50 -13.78 5.01
N ALA A 202 32.58 -13.17 5.48
CA ALA A 202 33.59 -13.85 6.30
C ALA A 202 33.00 -14.41 7.60
N ALA A 203 32.16 -13.64 8.29
CA ALA A 203 31.48 -14.06 9.52
C ALA A 203 30.47 -15.19 9.27
N LEU A 204 29.75 -15.18 8.14
CA LEU A 204 28.84 -16.26 7.77
C LEU A 204 29.60 -17.53 7.37
N GLN A 205 30.73 -17.41 6.69
CA GLN A 205 31.58 -18.55 6.34
C GLN A 205 32.21 -19.20 7.56
N SER A 206 32.63 -18.42 8.57
CA SER A 206 33.15 -18.99 9.82
C SER A 206 32.07 -19.77 10.57
N ARG A 207 30.87 -19.19 10.71
CA ARG A 207 29.71 -19.86 11.33
C ARG A 207 29.25 -21.09 10.55
N SER A 208 29.35 -21.07 9.21
CA SER A 208 29.00 -22.23 8.39
C SER A 208 30.00 -23.37 8.52
N LYS A 209 31.29 -23.08 8.72
CA LYS A 209 32.33 -24.09 8.96
C LYS A 209 32.23 -24.74 10.34
N GLU A 210 31.59 -24.07 11.30
CA GLU A 210 31.23 -24.64 12.60
C GLU A 210 30.01 -25.58 12.52
N GLY A 211 29.42 -25.75 11.34
CA GLY A 211 28.38 -26.74 11.09
C GLY A 211 28.84 -28.18 11.36
N TRP A 212 27.90 -29.09 11.56
CA TRP A 212 28.18 -30.49 11.83
C TRP A 212 28.94 -31.14 10.66
N ASP A 213 30.23 -31.44 10.88
CA ASP A 213 31.07 -32.16 9.93
C ASP A 213 30.89 -33.67 10.13
N ALA A 214 29.96 -34.28 9.39
CA ALA A 214 29.66 -35.72 9.47
C ALA A 214 30.92 -36.61 9.47
N GLU A 215 31.86 -36.32 8.56
CA GLU A 215 33.08 -37.12 8.38
C GLU A 215 34.07 -37.04 9.54
N ASN A 216 34.04 -35.95 10.31
CA ASN A 216 34.97 -35.72 11.41
C ASN A 216 34.33 -35.97 12.78
N MET A 217 33.01 -35.80 12.89
CA MET A 217 32.25 -35.96 14.13
C MET A 217 31.67 -37.37 14.32
N GLU A 218 31.46 -38.14 13.24
CA GLU A 218 31.02 -39.54 13.34
C GLU A 218 32.18 -40.43 13.82
N GLN A 219 31.96 -41.07 14.97
CA GLN A 219 32.92 -41.97 15.62
C GLN A 219 32.59 -43.42 15.27
N LEU A 220 33.56 -44.14 14.70
CA LEU A 220 33.49 -45.56 14.39
C LEU A 220 34.39 -46.33 15.34
N GLU A 221 33.86 -47.42 15.89
CA GLU A 221 34.60 -48.36 16.72
C GLU A 221 35.13 -49.51 15.87
N ASP A 222 36.40 -49.83 16.04
CA ASP A 222 37.02 -51.03 15.47
C ASP A 222 36.72 -52.28 16.32
N ARG A 223 37.03 -53.47 15.80
CA ARG A 223 36.83 -54.77 16.44
C ARG A 223 37.54 -54.90 17.80
N ASP A 224 38.64 -54.17 17.99
CA ASP A 224 39.40 -54.08 19.24
C ASP A 224 38.87 -52.99 20.21
N GLY A 225 37.79 -52.29 19.85
CA GLY A 225 37.17 -51.24 20.67
C GLY A 225 37.86 -49.87 20.60
N ASN A 226 38.76 -49.67 19.64
CA ASN A 226 39.40 -48.37 19.42
C ASN A 226 38.46 -47.45 18.61
N VAL A 227 38.30 -46.20 19.07
CA VAL A 227 37.38 -45.22 18.47
C VAL A 227 38.16 -44.28 17.53
N TYR A 228 37.69 -44.17 16.29
CA TYR A 228 38.28 -43.29 15.27
C TYR A 228 37.20 -42.43 14.60
N SER A 229 37.60 -41.29 14.03
CA SER A 229 36.72 -40.55 13.13
C SER A 229 36.54 -41.31 11.81
N LYS A 230 35.41 -41.11 11.13
CA LYS A 230 35.08 -41.83 9.88
C LYS A 230 36.19 -41.78 8.82
N LYS A 231 36.81 -40.61 8.63
CA LYS A 231 37.94 -40.45 7.69
C LYS A 231 39.14 -41.30 8.09
N VAL A 232 39.54 -41.23 9.35
CA VAL A 232 40.69 -41.96 9.88
C VAL A 232 40.45 -43.46 9.78
N TYR A 233 39.26 -43.93 10.16
CA TYR A 233 38.88 -45.34 10.02
C TYR A 233 38.96 -45.81 8.56
N ALA A 234 38.39 -45.05 7.61
CA ALA A 234 38.42 -45.40 6.18
C ALA A 234 39.84 -45.42 5.61
N ASP A 235 40.70 -44.49 6.01
CA ASP A 235 42.10 -44.44 5.58
C ASP A 235 42.91 -45.62 6.15
N LEU A 236 42.69 -45.97 7.42
CA LEU A 236 43.31 -47.13 8.07
C LEU A 236 42.88 -48.46 7.46
N VAL A 237 41.60 -48.58 7.05
CA VAL A 237 41.08 -49.72 6.29
C VAL A 237 41.74 -49.80 4.91
N ARG A 238 41.87 -48.66 4.18
CA ARG A 238 42.58 -48.66 2.88
C ARG A 238 44.05 -49.02 2.99
N GLN A 239 44.72 -48.65 4.09
CA GLN A 239 46.10 -49.02 4.37
C GLN A 239 46.24 -50.48 4.83
N GLY A 240 45.14 -51.17 5.12
CA GLY A 240 45.12 -52.55 5.60
C GLY A 240 45.55 -52.71 7.06
N ILE A 241 45.56 -51.61 7.83
CA ILE A 241 45.91 -51.62 9.26
C ILE A 241 44.73 -52.14 10.08
N ILE A 242 43.52 -51.74 9.71
CA ILE A 242 42.27 -52.24 10.27
C ILE A 242 41.68 -53.27 9.31
N GLN A 243 41.33 -54.46 9.81
CA GLN A 243 40.65 -55.49 9.05
C GLN A 243 39.15 -55.42 9.33
N THR A 244 38.38 -55.11 8.28
CA THR A 244 36.90 -55.11 8.29
C THR A 244 36.34 -56.50 8.56
#